data_AF-A0AAV8YRN9-F1
#
_entry.id   AF-A0AAV8YRN9-F1
#
_cell.length_a   1.000
_cell.length_b   1.000
_cell.length_c   1.000
_cell.angle_alpha   90.00
_cell.angle_beta   90.00
_cell.angle_gamma   90.00
#
_symmetry.space_group_name_H-M   'P 1'
#
loop_
_entity.id
_entity.type
_entity.pdbx_description
1 polymer ?
#
loop_
_entity_poly.entity_id
_entity_poly.type
_entity_poly.pdbx_seq_one_letter_code
_entity_poly.pdbx_strand_id
1 'polypeptide(L)'
;MLSATDIARDRLLHKSVEEENQKTLEANNSDELDGLTVSGDGSWRKRGFNSLYGVSAIIGHYSGQVGDLLVKSSYCKACESWKSKFDTEEYAEWFETHAENCSSNHDATVRREKRRRMRCWKCSSDRNQSTE
;
A
#
# COMPACT_ATOMS: atom_id res chain seq x y z
N MET A 1 -5.62 13.34 -14.66
CA MET A 1 -7.00 12.94 -14.99
C MET A 1 -7.20 11.55 -14.39
N LEU A 2 -8.07 11.40 -13.39
CA LEU A 2 -8.35 10.09 -12.79
C LEU A 2 -9.06 9.22 -13.82
N SER A 3 -8.67 7.94 -13.91
CA SER A 3 -9.33 7.01 -14.82
C SER A 3 -10.74 6.66 -14.32
N ALA A 4 -11.63 6.21 -15.21
CA ALA A 4 -12.96 5.75 -14.80
C ALA A 4 -12.87 4.62 -13.75
N THR A 5 -11.83 3.80 -13.82
CA THR A 5 -11.54 2.74 -12.85
C THR A 5 -11.12 3.27 -11.49
N ASP A 6 -10.36 4.38 -11.42
CA ASP A 6 -9.98 5.00 -10.14
C ASP A 6 -11.21 5.58 -9.44
N ILE A 7 -12.08 6.25 -10.18
CA ILE A 7 -13.32 6.82 -9.64
C ILE A 7 -14.25 5.72 -9.13
N ALA A 8 -14.41 4.64 -9.91
CA ALA A 8 -15.22 3.50 -9.51
C ALA A 8 -14.65 2.84 -8.24
N ARG A 9 -13.33 2.62 -8.19
CA ARG A 9 -12.65 2.07 -7.02
C ARG A 9 -12.91 2.91 -5.78
N ASP A 10 -12.65 4.21 -5.83
CA ASP A 10 -12.77 5.08 -4.66
C ASP A 10 -14.21 5.11 -4.13
N ARG A 11 -15.21 5.11 -5.02
CA ARG A 11 -16.63 5.03 -4.63
C ARG A 11 -16.99 3.70 -3.98
N LEU A 12 -16.44 2.59 -4.48
CA LEU A 12 -16.71 1.26 -3.92
C LEU A 12 -16.06 1.11 -2.54
N LEU A 13 -14.80 1.52 -2.40
CA LEU A 13 -14.08 1.47 -1.12
C LEU A 13 -14.75 2.35 -0.06
N HIS A 14 -15.21 3.55 -0.45
CA HIS A 14 -15.96 4.43 0.46
C HIS A 14 -17.21 3.74 1.00
N LYS A 15 -18.02 3.15 0.12
CA LYS A 15 -19.22 2.41 0.52
C LYS A 15 -18.90 1.24 1.44
N SER A 16 -17.83 0.50 1.14
CA SER A 16 -17.41 -0.62 1.99
C SER A 16 -16.99 -0.17 3.39
N VAL A 17 -16.36 0.99 3.52
CA VAL A 17 -16.03 1.57 4.83
C VAL A 17 -17.30 2.04 5.55
N GLU A 18 -18.25 2.66 4.86
CA GLU A 18 -19.55 3.03 5.45
C GLU A 18 -20.33 1.81 5.97
N GLU A 19 -20.34 0.73 5.20
CA GLU A 19 -20.97 -0.53 5.62
C GLU A 19 -20.25 -1.16 6.83
N GLU A 20 -18.92 -1.12 6.89
CA GLU A 20 -18.15 -1.58 8.06
C GLU A 20 -18.45 -0.74 9.31
N ASN A 21 -18.53 0.58 9.15
CA ASN A 21 -18.89 1.51 10.23
C ASN A 21 -20.25 1.15 10.83
N GLN A 22 -21.26 1.00 9.98
CA GLN A 22 -22.62 0.68 10.42
C GLN A 22 -22.67 -0.66 11.16
N LYS A 23 -22.04 -1.70 10.61
CA LYS A 23 -21.98 -3.02 11.26
C LYS A 23 -21.20 -3.01 12.58
N THR A 24 -20.18 -2.16 12.69
CA THR A 24 -19.42 -2.00 13.94
C THR A 24 -20.27 -1.37 15.03
N LEU A 25 -21.06 -0.35 14.70
CA LEU A 25 -22.02 0.27 15.63
C LEU A 25 -23.07 -0.74 16.11
N GLU A 26 -23.64 -1.50 15.18
CA GLU A 26 -24.64 -2.54 15.47
C GLU A 26 -24.07 -3.65 16.37
N ALA A 27 -22.87 -4.14 16.08
CA ALA A 27 -22.22 -5.18 16.90
C ALA A 27 -21.88 -4.69 18.32
N ASN A 28 -21.52 -3.42 18.47
CA ASN A 28 -21.16 -2.82 19.75
C ASN A 28 -22.35 -2.25 20.52
N ASN A 29 -23.56 -2.23 19.93
CA ASN A 29 -24.75 -1.54 20.48
C ASN A 29 -24.44 -0.10 20.91
N SER A 30 -23.69 0.63 20.08
CA SER A 30 -23.23 1.99 20.34
C SER A 30 -23.66 2.91 19.19
N ASP A 31 -23.90 4.19 19.50
CA ASP A 31 -24.15 5.24 18.51
C ASP A 31 -22.85 5.98 18.10
N GLU A 32 -21.73 5.70 18.78
CA GLU A 32 -20.42 6.29 18.52
C GLU A 32 -19.40 5.23 18.09
N LEU A 33 -18.59 5.58 17.08
CA LEU A 33 -17.51 4.74 16.56
C LEU A 33 -16.22 4.95 17.38
N ASP A 34 -15.86 3.96 18.20
CA ASP A 34 -14.58 3.92 18.94
C ASP A 34 -13.43 3.27 18.14
N GLY A 35 -13.58 3.22 16.81
CA GLY A 35 -12.61 2.65 15.88
C GLY A 35 -13.13 1.44 15.10
N LEU A 36 -12.30 0.96 14.18
CA LEU A 36 -12.62 -0.16 13.29
C LEU A 36 -11.70 -1.34 13.54
N THR A 37 -12.29 -2.52 13.64
CA THR A 37 -11.53 -3.78 13.61
C THR A 37 -11.39 -4.21 12.16
N VAL A 38 -10.15 -4.44 11.73
CA VAL A 38 -9.85 -4.84 10.36
C VAL A 38 -8.89 -6.02 10.33
N SER A 39 -9.07 -6.87 9.33
CA SER A 39 -8.08 -7.85 8.92
C SER A 39 -7.27 -7.30 7.74
N GLY A 40 -6.04 -7.77 7.59
CA GLY A 40 -5.19 -7.37 6.47
C GLY A 40 -4.64 -8.60 5.79
N ASP A 41 -4.75 -8.65 4.47
CA ASP A 41 -4.16 -9.70 3.64
C ASP A 41 -3.30 -9.07 2.53
N GLY A 42 -2.39 -9.84 1.97
CA GLY A 42 -1.53 -9.37 0.91
C GLY A 42 -0.89 -10.50 0.13
N SER A 43 -0.67 -10.25 -1.15
CA SER A 43 -0.07 -11.21 -2.06
C SER A 43 1.06 -10.59 -2.86
N TRP A 44 2.02 -11.42 -3.21
CA TRP A 44 3.15 -11.08 -4.06
C TRP A 44 2.95 -11.70 -5.44
N ARG A 45 3.31 -10.97 -6.49
CA ARG A 45 3.17 -11.48 -7.87
C ARG A 45 3.96 -12.76 -8.12
N LYS A 46 5.14 -12.89 -7.51
CA LYS A 46 5.99 -14.08 -7.61
C LYS A 46 6.24 -14.67 -6.21
N ARG A 47 6.23 -16.00 -6.11
CA ARG A 47 6.71 -16.69 -4.89
C ARG A 47 8.22 -16.47 -4.75
N GLY A 48 8.69 -16.23 -3.54
CA GLY A 48 10.08 -15.87 -3.23
C GLY A 48 10.31 -14.36 -3.12
N PHE A 49 11.36 -13.97 -2.41
CA PHE A 49 11.67 -12.59 -2.03
C PHE A 49 12.03 -11.64 -3.19
N ASN A 50 11.91 -12.08 -4.44
CA ASN A 50 12.26 -11.32 -5.65
C ASN A 50 11.03 -10.74 -6.37
N SER A 51 9.88 -10.64 -5.70
CA SER A 51 8.70 -10.03 -6.31
C SER A 51 8.80 -8.51 -6.32
N LEU A 52 8.89 -7.94 -7.52
CA LEU A 52 8.91 -6.48 -7.73
C LEU A 52 7.56 -5.80 -7.50
N TYR A 53 6.50 -6.60 -7.36
CA TYR A 53 5.13 -6.14 -7.19
C TYR A 53 4.45 -6.95 -6.07
N GLY A 54 3.73 -6.23 -5.21
CA GLY A 54 2.86 -6.78 -4.18
C GLY A 54 1.57 -5.99 -4.09
N VAL A 55 0.53 -6.63 -3.58
CA VAL A 55 -0.74 -6.00 -3.28
C VAL A 55 -1.04 -6.28 -1.82
N SER A 56 -1.55 -5.29 -1.09
CA SER A 56 -2.03 -5.42 0.27
C SER A 56 -3.42 -4.84 0.35
N ALA A 57 -4.34 -5.55 0.99
CA ALA A 57 -5.73 -5.15 1.18
C ALA A 57 -6.06 -5.11 2.67
N ILE A 58 -6.88 -4.14 3.05
CA ILE A 58 -7.51 -4.07 4.37
C ILE A 58 -8.96 -4.49 4.20
N ILE A 59 -9.40 -5.43 5.02
CA ILE A 59 -10.71 -6.06 4.95
C ILE A 59 -11.43 -5.82 6.28
N GLY A 60 -12.63 -5.25 6.23
CA GLY A 60 -13.47 -5.01 7.40
C GLY A 60 -13.83 -6.31 8.12
N HIS A 61 -13.81 -6.29 9.45
CA HIS A 61 -14.07 -7.48 10.25
C HIS A 61 -15.52 -7.94 10.15
N TYR A 62 -16.47 -7.01 10.18
CA TYR A 62 -17.90 -7.32 10.19
C TYR A 62 -18.52 -7.33 8.79
N SER A 63 -18.07 -6.46 7.90
CA SER A 63 -18.51 -6.40 6.51
C SER A 63 -17.92 -7.53 5.67
N GLY A 64 -16.69 -7.96 5.99
CA GLY A 64 -15.89 -8.84 5.13
C GLY A 64 -15.50 -8.20 3.79
N GLN A 65 -15.70 -6.89 3.65
CA GLN A 65 -15.44 -6.15 2.41
C GLN A 65 -14.07 -5.48 2.46
N VAL A 66 -13.51 -5.22 1.28
CA VAL A 66 -12.23 -4.52 1.15
C VAL A 66 -12.45 -3.02 1.35
N GLY A 67 -11.87 -2.46 2.41
CA GLY A 67 -11.94 -1.03 2.71
C GLY A 67 -10.80 -0.23 2.10
N ASP A 68 -9.65 -0.86 1.84
CA ASP A 68 -8.50 -0.20 1.20
C ASP A 68 -7.64 -1.21 0.43
N LEU A 69 -7.01 -0.76 -0.65
CA LEU A 69 -6.15 -1.54 -1.53
C LEU A 69 -4.90 -0.75 -1.87
N LEU A 70 -3.74 -1.26 -1.43
CA LEU A 70 -2.44 -0.69 -1.68
C LEU A 70 -1.63 -1.61 -2.60
N VAL A 71 -1.35 -1.13 -3.81
CA VAL A 71 -0.37 -1.77 -4.69
C VAL A 71 1.01 -1.26 -4.33
N LYS A 72 1.93 -2.15 -3.96
CA LYS A 72 3.34 -1.83 -3.75
C LYS A 72 4.20 -2.33 -4.90
N SER A 73 5.14 -1.51 -5.35
CA SER A 73 6.14 -1.93 -6.32
C SER A 73 7.51 -1.37 -5.99
N SER A 74 8.54 -2.16 -6.24
CA SER A 74 9.95 -1.75 -6.16
C SER A 74 10.55 -1.51 -7.56
N TYR A 75 9.69 -1.38 -8.56
CA TYR A 75 10.10 -1.27 -9.96
C TYR A 75 9.33 -0.14 -10.62
N CYS A 76 10.07 0.77 -11.23
CA CYS A 76 9.54 1.75 -12.16
C CYS A 76 10.35 1.66 -13.45
N LYS A 77 9.65 1.52 -14.58
CA LYS A 77 10.28 1.45 -15.90
C LYS A 77 11.05 2.74 -16.23
N ALA A 78 10.52 3.89 -15.82
CA ALA A 78 11.18 5.17 -16.04
C ALA A 78 12.48 5.26 -15.22
N CYS A 79 12.45 4.91 -13.93
CA CYS A 79 13.67 4.79 -13.13
C CYS A 79 14.68 3.81 -13.73
N GLU A 80 14.23 2.68 -14.28
CA GLU A 80 15.12 1.72 -14.94
C GLU A 80 15.82 2.31 -16.16
N SER A 81 15.10 3.02 -17.03
CA SER A 81 15.69 3.67 -18.21
C SER A 81 16.71 4.74 -17.85
N TRP A 82 16.56 5.39 -16.69
CA TRP A 82 17.45 6.45 -16.23
C TRP A 82 18.57 5.96 -15.30
N LYS A 83 18.65 4.65 -15.01
CA LYS A 83 19.71 4.06 -14.16
C LYS A 83 21.14 4.40 -14.64
N SER A 84 21.37 4.49 -15.94
CA SER A 84 22.69 4.80 -16.51
C SER A 84 23.10 6.26 -16.35
N LYS A 85 22.17 7.15 -15.98
CA LYS A 85 22.37 8.59 -15.84
C LYS A 85 22.31 9.06 -14.38
N PHE A 86 22.33 8.14 -13.40
CA PHE A 86 22.03 8.44 -12.00
C PHE A 86 22.90 9.55 -11.37
N ASP A 87 24.11 9.77 -11.90
CA ASP A 87 25.09 10.74 -11.38
C ASP A 87 25.17 12.02 -12.22
N THR A 88 24.17 12.29 -13.08
CA THR A 88 24.13 13.49 -13.92
C THR A 88 23.12 14.51 -13.40
N GLU A 89 23.39 15.78 -13.66
CA GLU A 89 22.47 16.89 -13.34
C GLU A 89 21.12 16.73 -14.05
N GLU A 90 21.13 16.20 -15.28
CA GLU A 90 19.92 15.82 -16.03
C GLU A 90 19.01 14.84 -15.27
N TYR A 91 19.60 13.92 -14.50
CA TYR A 91 18.83 12.97 -13.71
C TYR A 91 18.18 13.64 -12.51
N ALA A 92 18.86 14.60 -11.86
CA ALA A 92 18.33 15.32 -10.72
C ALA A 92 17.08 16.14 -11.13
N GLU A 93 17.18 16.90 -12.23
CA GLU A 93 16.06 17.67 -12.77
C GLU A 93 14.89 16.75 -13.19
N TRP A 94 15.19 15.64 -13.86
CA TRP A 94 14.16 14.66 -14.23
C TRP A 94 13.50 14.04 -12.99
N PHE A 95 14.28 13.69 -11.96
CA PHE A 95 13.79 13.03 -10.77
C PHE A 95 12.80 13.90 -9.98
N GLU A 96 13.05 15.21 -9.89
CA GLU A 96 12.10 16.15 -9.25
C GLU A 96 10.72 16.11 -9.91
N THR A 97 10.68 16.08 -11.25
CA THR A 97 9.41 15.96 -11.99
C THR A 97 8.81 14.56 -11.95
N HIS A 98 9.63 13.53 -11.81
CA HIS A 98 9.21 12.14 -11.83
C HIS A 98 8.72 11.64 -10.47
N ALA A 99 9.20 12.21 -9.37
CA ALA A 99 8.95 11.74 -8.00
C ALA A 99 7.45 11.56 -7.70
N GLU A 100 6.60 12.47 -8.17
CA GLU A 100 5.14 12.41 -7.98
C GLU A 100 4.48 11.25 -8.75
N ASN A 101 5.07 10.84 -9.87
CA ASN A 101 4.55 9.81 -10.76
C ASN A 101 5.34 8.48 -10.68
N CYS A 102 6.26 8.38 -9.73
CA CYS A 102 7.10 7.21 -9.58
C CYS A 102 6.27 5.99 -9.15
N SER A 103 6.28 4.94 -9.98
CA SER A 103 5.58 3.70 -9.66
C SER A 103 6.26 2.89 -8.55
N SER A 104 7.56 3.15 -8.32
CA SER A 104 8.34 2.50 -7.26
C SER A 104 8.05 3.17 -5.92
N ASN A 105 6.98 2.74 -5.27
CA ASN A 105 6.56 3.23 -3.96
C ASN A 105 7.12 2.38 -2.79
N HIS A 106 7.98 1.39 -3.08
CA HIS A 106 8.80 0.75 -2.09
C HIS A 106 9.93 1.67 -1.70
N ASP A 107 9.76 2.31 -0.55
CA ASP A 107 10.72 3.24 0.02
C ASP A 107 11.96 2.49 0.52
N ALA A 108 12.90 2.23 -0.39
CA ALA A 108 14.26 1.80 -0.03
C ALA A 108 15.27 2.96 -0.11
N THR A 109 14.82 4.16 -0.49
CA THR A 109 15.69 5.32 -0.74
C THR A 109 15.33 6.58 0.04
N VAL A 110 14.35 6.58 0.95
CA VAL A 110 14.46 7.43 2.14
C VAL A 110 15.32 6.69 3.16
N ARG A 111 16.65 6.74 2.97
CA ARG A 111 17.62 6.26 3.98
C ARG A 111 17.64 7.14 5.24
N ARG A 112 16.68 8.04 5.41
CA ARG A 112 16.44 8.82 6.63
C ARG A 112 14.96 9.06 6.87
N GLU A 113 14.40 8.22 7.74
CA GLU A 113 13.43 8.62 8.77
C GLU A 113 12.17 9.36 8.27
N LYS A 114 11.07 8.61 8.07
CA LYS A 114 9.76 8.99 8.64
C LYS A 114 8.86 7.77 8.80
N ARG A 115 8.82 7.32 10.05
CA ARG A 115 8.19 6.10 10.54
C ARG A 115 6.77 6.40 11.01
N ARG A 116 5.73 5.98 10.27
CA ARG A 116 4.39 5.62 10.81
C ARG A 116 3.39 5.12 9.73
N ARG A 117 3.64 3.98 9.08
CA ARG A 117 2.57 3.11 8.51
C ARG A 117 3.10 1.76 8.00
N MET A 118 3.91 1.04 8.77
CA MET A 118 4.44 -0.27 8.35
C MET A 118 4.71 -1.19 9.55
N ARG A 119 3.65 -1.66 10.22
CA ARG A 119 3.80 -2.74 11.21
C ARG A 119 3.43 -4.12 10.64
N CYS A 120 2.47 -4.21 9.72
CA CYS A 120 2.19 -5.46 9.00
C CYS A 120 3.35 -5.89 8.07
N TRP A 121 4.15 -4.95 7.59
CA TRP A 121 5.26 -5.22 6.66
C TRP A 121 6.48 -5.90 7.31
N LYS A 122 6.66 -5.75 8.63
CA LYS A 122 7.84 -6.29 9.32
C LYS A 122 7.63 -7.74 9.78
N CYS A 123 6.37 -8.14 10.02
CA CYS A 123 5.99 -9.47 10.49
C CYS A 123 6.25 -10.60 9.46
N SER A 124 6.52 -10.28 8.19
CA SER A 124 7.01 -11.25 7.20
C SER A 124 8.54 -11.38 7.17
N SER A 125 9.28 -10.33 7.56
CA SER A 125 10.74 -10.37 7.71
C SER A 125 11.18 -11.09 8.97
N ASP A 126 10.44 -10.95 10.06
CA ASP A 126 10.82 -11.49 11.38
C ASP A 126 10.51 -12.99 11.53
N ARG A 127 9.56 -13.55 10.75
CA ARG A 127 9.23 -14.99 10.78
C ARG A 127 10.33 -15.90 10.23
N ASN A 128 11.23 -15.35 9.42
CA ASN A 128 12.34 -16.09 8.82
C ASN A 128 13.65 -16.03 9.64
N GLN A 129 13.67 -15.34 10.79
CA GLN A 129 14.83 -15.32 11.69
C GLN A 129 14.70 -16.25 12.90
N SER A 130 13.55 -16.91 13.07
CA SER A 130 13.29 -17.86 14.16
C SER A 130 13.49 -19.34 13.80
N THR A 131 14.12 -19.61 12.65
CA THR A 131 14.60 -20.95 12.27
C THR A 131 15.99 -20.84 11.67
N GLU A 132 16.96 -20.53 12.53
CA GLU A 132 18.35 -20.99 12.42
C GLU A 132 18.77 -21.57 13.76
#